data_AF-A0A931J3H1-F1
#
_entry.id   AF-A0A931J3H1-F1
#
_cell.length_a   1.000
_cell.length_b   1.000
_cell.length_c   1.000
_cell.angle_alpha   90.00
_cell.angle_beta   90.00
_cell.angle_gamma   90.00
#
_symmetry.space_group_name_H-M   'P 1'
#
loop_
_entity.id
_entity.type
_entity.pdbx_description
1 polymer ?
#
loop_
_entity_poly.entity_id
_entity_poly.type
_entity_poly.pdbx_seq_one_letter_code
_entity_poly.pdbx_strand_id
1 'polypeptide(L)'
;MRAALLNNLDHQALRLRPLTRQSAPALPGALPTVPAEFRLLQAHYPILFQAAGDSFQPVALLGLEQGQNLFLTDTGWDAAHLPWALERQPLLVGREGSQAVVHIDLDHPLLSEREGEPLFLPHGGQAPLLERRVAVLQALHQGLEELPGFIEALCRLDLLEPLHFDVDQPDGSVRRLSGYHGIHEERLAALPGAAVAALHEAGHWLPIAMALASLGRLRDLVEREARQRG
;
A
#
# COMPACT_ATOMS: atom_id res chain seq x y z
N MET A 1 -20.34 2.04 -6.31
CA MET A 1 -19.75 0.94 -5.54
C MET A 1 -20.87 0.01 -5.15
N ARG A 2 -20.85 -1.19 -5.70
CA ARG A 2 -21.88 -2.21 -5.50
C ARG A 2 -21.19 -3.46 -5.00
N ALA A 3 -21.17 -3.61 -3.67
CA ALA A 3 -20.57 -4.76 -3.02
C ALA A 3 -21.54 -5.96 -3.05
N ALA A 4 -21.04 -7.12 -3.44
CA ALA A 4 -21.76 -8.40 -3.39
C ALA A 4 -20.92 -9.47 -2.70
N LEU A 5 -21.56 -10.43 -2.04
CA LEU A 5 -20.88 -11.61 -1.48
C LEU A 5 -20.29 -12.43 -2.63
N LEU A 6 -18.96 -12.63 -2.63
CA LEU A 6 -18.29 -13.33 -3.72
C LEU A 6 -18.64 -14.83 -3.69
N ASN A 7 -19.18 -15.33 -4.79
CA ASN A 7 -19.54 -16.74 -4.96
C ASN A 7 -19.39 -17.18 -6.43
N ASN A 8 -19.19 -18.47 -6.65
CA ASN A 8 -18.92 -19.04 -7.98
C ASN A 8 -20.16 -19.19 -8.86
N LEU A 9 -21.38 -19.00 -8.34
CA LEU A 9 -22.62 -19.11 -9.12
C LEU A 9 -22.92 -17.78 -9.84
N ASP A 10 -22.97 -16.69 -9.07
CA ASP A 10 -23.30 -15.36 -9.59
C ASP A 10 -22.13 -14.72 -10.34
N HIS A 11 -20.90 -15.11 -10.00
CA HIS A 11 -19.69 -14.44 -10.47
C HIS A 11 -18.79 -15.31 -11.37
N GLN A 12 -19.30 -16.45 -11.86
CA GLN A 12 -18.52 -17.39 -12.69
C GLN A 12 -17.88 -16.73 -13.92
N ALA A 13 -18.60 -15.81 -14.56
CA ALA A 13 -18.16 -15.12 -15.77
C ALA A 13 -17.16 -13.99 -15.49
N LEU A 14 -16.94 -13.61 -14.23
CA LEU A 14 -16.08 -12.49 -13.89
C LEU A 14 -14.61 -12.80 -14.19
N ARG A 15 -13.99 -11.81 -14.82
CA ARG A 15 -12.59 -11.76 -15.19
C ARG A 15 -11.99 -10.46 -14.68
N LEU A 16 -10.68 -10.49 -14.42
CA LEU A 16 -9.92 -9.33 -14.02
C LEU A 16 -9.00 -8.89 -15.15
N ARG A 17 -9.20 -7.64 -15.58
CA ARG A 17 -8.30 -6.97 -16.52
C ARG A 17 -6.93 -6.75 -15.90
N PRO A 18 -5.85 -6.74 -16.71
CA PRO A 18 -4.54 -6.29 -16.23
C PRO A 18 -4.64 -4.84 -15.77
N LEU A 19 -3.90 -4.48 -14.71
CA LEU A 19 -3.83 -3.11 -14.20
C LEU A 19 -2.93 -2.26 -15.11
N THR A 20 -3.53 -1.40 -15.93
CA THR A 20 -2.85 -0.46 -16.84
C THR A 20 -3.51 0.91 -16.76
N ARG A 21 -2.93 1.94 -17.37
CA ARG A 21 -3.56 3.28 -17.46
C ARG A 21 -4.98 3.27 -18.05
N GLN A 22 -5.29 2.33 -18.94
CA GLN A 22 -6.62 2.24 -19.56
C GLN A 22 -7.67 1.60 -18.65
N SER A 23 -7.27 0.66 -17.79
CA SER A 23 -8.19 -0.15 -16.97
C SER A 23 -8.25 0.30 -15.52
N ALA A 24 -7.24 1.04 -15.04
CA ALA A 24 -7.15 1.46 -13.66
C ALA A 24 -8.16 2.58 -13.33
N PRO A 25 -8.69 2.60 -12.10
CA PRO A 25 -9.31 3.82 -11.58
C PRO A 25 -8.26 4.93 -11.39
N ALA A 26 -8.71 6.16 -11.15
CA ALA A 26 -7.80 7.23 -10.73
C ALA A 26 -7.08 6.81 -9.42
N LEU A 27 -5.74 6.79 -9.45
CA LEU A 27 -4.93 6.34 -8.33
C LEU A 27 -4.32 7.53 -7.57
N PRO A 28 -4.28 7.47 -6.23
CA PRO A 28 -3.63 8.50 -5.44
C PRO A 28 -2.10 8.45 -5.57
N GLY A 29 -1.44 9.53 -5.16
CA GLY A 29 0.03 9.61 -5.09
C GLY A 29 0.65 8.98 -3.84
N ALA A 30 -0.17 8.49 -2.92
CA ALA A 30 0.25 7.68 -1.78
C ALA A 30 -0.83 6.63 -1.51
N LEU A 31 -0.43 5.43 -1.10
CA LEU A 31 -1.35 4.36 -0.73
C LEU A 31 -1.15 3.93 0.70
N PRO A 32 -2.23 3.66 1.44
CA PRO A 32 -2.11 3.07 2.77
C PRO A 32 -1.48 1.68 2.70
N THR A 33 -0.70 1.33 3.71
CA THR A 33 -0.07 0.02 3.85
C THR A 33 -0.10 -0.43 5.32
N VAL A 34 0.50 -1.58 5.62
CA VAL A 34 0.58 -2.20 6.95
C VAL A 34 2.01 -2.67 7.21
N PRO A 35 2.46 -2.72 8.48
CA PRO A 35 3.83 -3.12 8.84
C PRO A 35 4.28 -4.46 8.25
N ALA A 36 3.35 -5.42 8.15
CA ALA A 36 3.60 -6.74 7.56
C ALA A 36 4.05 -6.68 6.08
N GLU A 37 3.72 -5.61 5.36
CA GLU A 37 4.07 -5.43 3.95
C GLU A 37 5.40 -4.70 3.75
N PHE A 38 5.93 -4.01 4.77
CA PHE A 38 7.02 -3.05 4.59
C PHE A 38 8.28 -3.66 3.98
N ARG A 39 8.57 -4.94 4.27
CA ARG A 39 9.70 -5.65 3.66
C ARG A 39 9.60 -5.73 2.14
N LEU A 40 8.38 -5.91 1.61
CA LEU A 40 8.13 -5.97 0.17
C LEU A 40 8.16 -4.57 -0.45
N LEU A 41 7.66 -3.57 0.27
CA LEU A 41 7.58 -2.20 -0.21
C LEU A 41 8.91 -1.46 -0.20
N GLN A 42 9.75 -1.67 0.82
CA GLN A 42 10.98 -0.91 1.07
C GLN A 42 11.95 -0.91 -0.13
N ALA A 43 11.93 -1.96 -0.94
CA ALA A 43 12.78 -2.05 -2.14
C ALA A 43 12.34 -1.10 -3.29
N HIS A 44 11.09 -0.63 -3.26
CA HIS A 44 10.44 0.05 -4.39
C HIS A 44 9.85 1.42 -4.05
N TYR A 45 9.38 1.62 -2.82
CA TYR A 45 8.62 2.79 -2.40
C TYR A 45 9.19 3.40 -1.14
N PRO A 46 9.23 4.74 -1.02
CA PRO A 46 9.31 5.38 0.29
C PRO A 46 8.09 4.99 1.13
N ILE A 47 8.34 4.55 2.36
CA ILE A 47 7.32 4.25 3.37
C ILE A 47 7.35 5.39 4.38
N LEU A 48 6.29 6.18 4.39
CA LEU A 48 6.15 7.37 5.22
C LEU A 48 4.89 7.27 6.09
N PHE A 49 4.70 8.22 6.99
CA PHE A 49 3.52 8.28 7.85
C PHE A 49 2.75 9.57 7.62
N GLN A 50 1.43 9.49 7.52
CA GLN A 50 0.53 10.64 7.41
C GLN A 50 -0.31 10.74 8.68
N ALA A 51 -0.62 11.98 9.10
CA ALA A 51 -1.55 12.20 10.22
C ALA A 51 -2.96 11.73 9.84
N ALA A 52 -3.61 11.01 10.74
CA ALA A 52 -4.96 10.48 10.59
C ALA A 52 -5.74 10.70 11.89
N GLY A 53 -6.37 11.88 12.01
CA GLY A 53 -6.95 12.33 13.29
C GLY A 53 -5.87 12.51 14.34
N ASP A 54 -6.03 11.87 15.50
CA ASP A 54 -5.07 11.88 16.61
C ASP A 54 -4.00 10.76 16.49
N SER A 55 -3.91 10.10 15.34
CA SER A 55 -2.99 8.99 15.08
C SER A 55 -2.25 9.16 13.76
N PHE A 56 -1.54 8.12 13.33
CA PHE A 56 -0.80 8.07 12.07
C PHE A 56 -1.18 6.85 11.24
N GLN A 57 -1.09 7.01 9.93
CA GLN A 57 -1.26 5.93 8.96
C GLN A 57 0.00 5.80 8.10
N PRO A 58 0.61 4.61 8.01
CA PRO A 58 1.71 4.39 7.10
C PRO A 58 1.23 4.33 5.65
N VAL A 59 2.02 4.90 4.76
CA VAL A 59 1.74 4.99 3.34
C VAL A 59 2.97 4.68 2.50
N ALA A 60 2.77 3.97 1.39
CA ALA A 60 3.73 3.84 0.30
C ALA A 60 3.56 5.03 -0.66
N LEU A 61 4.63 5.80 -0.85
CA LEU A 61 4.61 6.95 -1.75
C LEU A 61 4.77 6.53 -3.21
N LEU A 62 3.87 7.01 -4.07
CA LEU A 62 3.79 6.66 -5.49
C LEU A 62 4.09 7.84 -6.43
N GLY A 63 4.10 9.04 -5.89
CA GLY A 63 4.43 10.28 -6.60
C GLY A 63 4.81 11.38 -5.62
N LEU A 64 5.32 12.48 -6.16
CA LEU A 64 5.78 13.64 -5.39
C LEU A 64 4.70 14.71 -5.27
N GLU A 65 3.59 14.53 -5.97
CA GLU A 65 2.44 15.44 -6.02
C GLU A 65 1.12 14.71 -5.71
N GLN A 66 0.13 15.47 -5.27
CA GLN A 66 -1.20 14.92 -5.00
C GLN A 66 -1.84 14.39 -6.29
N GLY A 67 -2.36 13.17 -6.25
CA GLY A 67 -2.97 12.51 -7.41
C GLY A 67 -1.99 12.05 -8.50
N GLN A 68 -0.68 12.20 -8.28
CA GLN A 68 0.34 11.72 -9.20
C GLN A 68 0.73 10.29 -8.86
N ASN A 69 0.47 9.35 -9.77
CA ASN A 69 0.98 7.99 -9.67
C ASN A 69 2.04 7.78 -10.76
N LEU A 70 3.30 7.65 -10.36
CA LEU A 70 4.38 7.41 -11.30
C LEU A 70 4.44 5.94 -11.72
N PHE A 71 3.91 5.00 -10.92
CA PHE A 71 4.05 3.53 -11.07
C PHE A 71 3.17 2.89 -12.13
N LEU A 72 2.07 3.55 -12.50
CA LEU A 72 1.15 3.03 -13.51
C LEU A 72 1.56 3.47 -14.92
N THR A 73 1.80 2.50 -15.80
CA THR A 73 2.12 2.69 -17.22
C THR A 73 1.02 2.14 -18.12
N ASP A 74 1.15 2.34 -19.44
CA ASP A 74 0.24 1.77 -20.43
C ASP A 74 0.34 0.25 -20.52
N THR A 75 1.48 -0.33 -20.10
CA THR A 75 1.75 -1.78 -20.16
C THR A 75 1.55 -2.48 -18.83
N GLY A 76 1.49 -1.76 -17.72
CA GLY A 76 1.30 -2.38 -16.41
C GLY A 76 1.77 -1.53 -15.25
N TRP A 77 2.02 -2.21 -14.14
CA TRP A 77 2.67 -1.63 -12.97
C TRP A 77 4.19 -1.77 -13.08
N ASP A 78 4.92 -0.67 -12.95
CA ASP A 78 6.38 -0.62 -13.11
C ASP A 78 7.09 -0.70 -11.74
N ALA A 79 6.90 -1.84 -11.08
CA ALA A 79 7.66 -2.31 -9.92
C ALA A 79 7.41 -3.82 -9.71
N ALA A 80 8.32 -4.51 -9.03
CA ALA A 80 8.18 -5.95 -8.79
C ALA A 80 7.06 -6.29 -7.77
N HIS A 81 6.76 -5.36 -6.86
CA HIS A 81 5.69 -5.51 -5.87
C HIS A 81 4.58 -4.49 -6.11
N LEU A 82 3.32 -4.93 -6.15
CA LEU A 82 2.15 -4.05 -6.21
C LEU A 82 1.65 -3.87 -4.77
N PRO A 83 1.51 -2.63 -4.25
CA PRO A 83 1.03 -2.44 -2.88
C PRO A 83 -0.31 -3.13 -2.64
N TRP A 84 -0.45 -3.82 -1.51
CA TRP A 84 -1.61 -4.65 -1.18
C TRP A 84 -2.93 -3.90 -1.23
N ALA A 85 -2.92 -2.60 -0.92
CA ALA A 85 -4.11 -1.74 -1.05
C ALA A 85 -4.66 -1.65 -2.50
N LEU A 86 -3.81 -1.77 -3.51
CA LEU A 86 -4.21 -1.94 -4.91
C LEU A 86 -4.38 -3.42 -5.26
N GLU A 87 -3.46 -4.26 -4.80
CA GLU A 87 -3.44 -5.67 -5.18
C GLU A 87 -4.70 -6.41 -4.70
N ARG A 88 -5.31 -6.04 -3.58
CA ARG A 88 -6.57 -6.68 -3.16
C ARG A 88 -7.77 -6.35 -4.06
N GLN A 89 -7.70 -5.33 -4.90
CA GLN A 89 -8.86 -4.86 -5.67
C GLN A 89 -9.24 -5.91 -6.73
N PRO A 90 -10.54 -6.15 -6.95
CA PRO A 90 -11.72 -5.42 -6.44
C PRO A 90 -12.34 -6.03 -5.16
N LEU A 91 -11.60 -6.86 -4.42
CA LEU A 91 -12.12 -7.55 -3.26
C LEU A 91 -12.20 -6.64 -2.02
N LEU A 92 -13.20 -6.92 -1.18
CA LEU A 92 -13.52 -6.21 0.05
C LEU A 92 -13.74 -7.22 1.18
N VAL A 93 -13.50 -6.82 2.42
CA VAL A 93 -13.94 -7.59 3.60
C VAL A 93 -15.35 -7.14 3.96
N GLY A 94 -16.30 -8.08 3.94
CA GLY A 94 -17.65 -7.92 4.47
C GLY A 94 -17.83 -8.69 5.78
N ARG A 95 -19.03 -8.61 6.37
CA ARG A 95 -19.39 -9.38 7.57
C ARG A 95 -20.71 -10.10 7.36
N GLU A 96 -20.73 -11.39 7.68
CA GLU A 96 -21.96 -12.16 7.89
C GLU A 96 -22.03 -12.56 9.36
N GLY A 97 -22.90 -11.88 10.11
CA GLY A 97 -22.90 -11.98 11.57
C GLY A 97 -21.54 -11.56 12.15
N SER A 98 -20.89 -12.48 12.85
CA SER A 98 -19.55 -12.26 13.43
C SER A 98 -18.39 -12.62 12.49
N GLN A 99 -18.64 -13.35 11.39
CA GLN A 99 -17.60 -13.87 10.50
C GLN A 99 -17.24 -12.87 9.40
N ALA A 100 -15.94 -12.74 9.13
CA ALA A 100 -15.44 -11.98 7.99
C ALA A 100 -15.62 -12.81 6.71
N VAL A 101 -16.21 -12.22 5.67
CA VAL A 101 -16.47 -12.85 4.37
C VAL A 101 -15.92 -12.01 3.24
N VAL A 102 -15.59 -12.64 2.10
CA VAL A 102 -15.05 -11.93 0.94
C VAL A 102 -16.19 -11.37 0.10
N HIS A 103 -16.19 -10.06 -0.08
CA HIS A 103 -17.06 -9.35 -1.01
C HIS A 103 -16.27 -8.87 -2.23
N ILE A 104 -17.00 -8.51 -3.28
CA ILE A 104 -16.45 -7.96 -4.51
C ILE A 104 -17.20 -6.68 -4.89
N ASP A 105 -16.48 -5.62 -5.28
CA ASP A 105 -17.08 -4.42 -5.87
C ASP A 105 -17.36 -4.64 -7.35
N LEU A 106 -18.63 -4.86 -7.70
CA LEU A 106 -19.06 -5.14 -9.06
C LEU A 106 -18.98 -3.93 -10.00
N ASP A 107 -18.80 -2.72 -9.48
CA ASP A 107 -18.65 -1.51 -10.28
C ASP A 107 -17.16 -1.21 -10.59
N HIS A 108 -16.23 -2.06 -10.13
CA HIS A 108 -14.81 -1.79 -10.24
C HIS A 108 -14.31 -1.90 -11.70
N PRO A 109 -13.53 -0.93 -12.22
CA PRO A 109 -13.17 -0.87 -13.65
C PRO A 109 -12.28 -2.02 -14.14
N LEU A 110 -11.56 -2.67 -13.22
CA LEU A 110 -10.78 -3.87 -13.53
C LEU A 110 -11.67 -5.10 -13.78
N LEU A 111 -12.95 -5.10 -13.40
CA LEU A 111 -13.84 -6.22 -13.69
C LEU A 111 -14.34 -6.18 -15.13
N SER A 112 -14.44 -7.38 -15.69
CA SER A 112 -15.00 -7.61 -17.02
C SER A 112 -15.65 -8.99 -17.05
N GLU A 113 -16.62 -9.19 -17.92
CA GLU A 113 -17.15 -10.54 -18.23
C GLU A 113 -16.47 -11.16 -19.46
N ARG A 114 -15.66 -10.37 -20.19
CA ARG A 114 -15.12 -10.74 -21.50
C ARG A 114 -13.59 -10.75 -21.57
N GLU A 115 -12.94 -9.85 -20.84
CA GLU A 115 -11.52 -9.57 -20.96
C GLU A 115 -10.76 -9.90 -19.68
N GLY A 116 -9.53 -10.35 -19.82
CA GLY A 116 -8.66 -10.64 -18.69
C GLY A 116 -8.77 -12.07 -18.17
N GLU A 117 -8.16 -12.28 -17.02
CA GLU A 117 -7.99 -13.60 -16.41
C GLU A 117 -9.22 -13.97 -15.57
N PRO A 118 -9.76 -15.21 -15.71
CA PRO A 118 -10.96 -15.61 -14.97
C PRO A 118 -10.71 -15.67 -13.47
N LEU A 119 -11.73 -15.28 -12.68
CA LEU A 119 -11.69 -15.40 -11.22
C LEU A 119 -12.06 -16.82 -10.73
N PHE A 120 -12.80 -17.58 -11.53
CA PHE A 120 -13.23 -18.94 -11.21
C PHE A 120 -12.87 -19.91 -12.33
N LEU A 121 -12.66 -21.17 -11.97
CA LEU A 121 -12.44 -22.26 -12.94
C LEU A 121 -13.76 -22.66 -13.63
N PRO A 122 -13.71 -23.23 -14.86
CA PRO A 122 -14.93 -23.58 -15.63
C PRO A 122 -15.92 -24.50 -14.90
N HIS A 123 -15.44 -25.37 -14.00
CA HIS A 123 -16.25 -26.34 -13.26
C HIS A 123 -16.47 -25.96 -11.79
N GLY A 124 -16.21 -24.70 -11.42
CA GLY A 124 -16.23 -24.22 -10.05
C GLY A 124 -14.86 -24.29 -9.37
N GLY A 125 -14.76 -23.63 -8.21
CA GLY A 125 -13.48 -23.38 -7.54
C GLY A 125 -12.84 -22.05 -7.94
N GLN A 126 -12.00 -21.50 -7.06
CA GLN A 126 -11.28 -20.26 -7.31
C GLN A 126 -10.18 -20.49 -8.34
N ALA A 127 -9.99 -19.56 -9.27
CA ALA A 127 -8.80 -19.57 -10.12
C ALA A 127 -7.57 -19.09 -9.34
N PRO A 128 -6.34 -19.43 -9.76
CA PRO A 128 -5.12 -19.03 -9.04
C PRO A 128 -4.99 -17.53 -8.78
N LEU A 129 -5.48 -16.71 -9.71
CA LEU A 129 -5.55 -15.26 -9.53
C LEU A 129 -6.43 -14.89 -8.33
N LEU A 130 -7.63 -15.46 -8.23
CA LEU A 130 -8.55 -15.14 -7.13
C LEU A 130 -7.99 -15.62 -5.79
N GLU A 131 -7.40 -16.80 -5.73
CA GLU A 131 -6.73 -17.32 -4.52
C GLU A 131 -5.66 -16.35 -4.01
N ARG A 132 -4.81 -15.85 -4.92
CA ARG A 132 -3.80 -14.83 -4.60
C ARG A 132 -4.45 -13.54 -4.06
N ARG A 133 -5.50 -13.02 -4.72
CA ARG A 133 -6.18 -11.78 -4.30
C ARG A 133 -6.83 -11.93 -2.92
N VAL A 134 -7.42 -13.10 -2.63
CA VAL A 134 -7.99 -13.43 -1.32
C VAL A 134 -6.91 -13.49 -0.25
N ALA A 135 -5.77 -14.12 -0.53
CA ALA A 135 -4.64 -14.17 0.41
C ALA A 135 -4.10 -12.76 0.74
N VAL A 136 -3.98 -11.89 -0.27
CA VAL A 136 -3.59 -10.49 -0.08
C VAL A 136 -4.61 -9.72 0.75
N LEU A 137 -5.91 -9.90 0.47
CA LEU A 137 -6.98 -9.27 1.25
C LEU A 137 -6.91 -9.68 2.72
N GLN A 138 -6.69 -10.97 2.99
CA GLN A 138 -6.56 -11.51 4.35
C GLN A 138 -5.32 -10.95 5.06
N ALA A 139 -4.15 -10.94 4.39
CA ALA A 139 -2.93 -10.38 4.94
C ALA A 139 -3.07 -8.88 5.26
N LEU A 140 -3.69 -8.11 4.37
CA LEU A 140 -3.97 -6.69 4.60
C LEU A 140 -4.95 -6.50 5.76
N HIS A 141 -6.00 -7.32 5.85
CA HIS A 141 -6.98 -7.24 6.94
C HIS A 141 -6.32 -7.50 8.30
N GLN A 142 -5.54 -8.57 8.42
CA GLN A 142 -4.77 -8.89 9.63
C GLN A 142 -3.80 -7.76 9.99
N GLY A 143 -3.05 -7.24 9.01
CA GLY A 143 -2.12 -6.14 9.25
C GLY A 143 -2.79 -4.85 9.71
N LEU A 144 -4.05 -4.60 9.31
CA LEU A 144 -4.84 -3.47 9.79
C LEU A 144 -5.30 -3.64 11.25
N GLU A 145 -5.54 -4.87 11.70
CA GLU A 145 -5.86 -5.17 13.10
C GLU A 145 -4.65 -4.95 14.02
N GLU A 146 -3.44 -5.21 13.52
CA GLU A 146 -2.18 -5.06 14.26
C GLU A 146 -1.62 -3.63 14.22
N LEU A 147 -2.02 -2.84 13.22
CA LEU A 147 -1.51 -1.48 12.97
C LEU A 147 -1.61 -0.53 14.19
N PRO A 148 -2.71 -0.49 14.98
CA PRO A 148 -2.81 0.43 16.11
C PRO A 148 -1.69 0.25 17.13
N GLY A 149 -1.32 -0.99 17.47
CA GLY A 149 -0.26 -1.27 18.43
C GLY A 149 1.12 -0.80 17.94
N PHE A 150 1.38 -0.95 16.65
CA PHE A 150 2.59 -0.42 16.03
C PHE A 150 2.68 1.10 16.13
N ILE A 151 1.60 1.81 15.73
CA ILE A 151 1.57 3.27 15.75
C ILE A 151 1.65 3.81 17.18
N GLU A 152 0.96 3.19 18.14
CA GLU A 152 1.07 3.55 19.54
C GLU A 152 2.51 3.43 20.06
N ALA A 153 3.22 2.36 19.69
CA ALA A 153 4.63 2.19 20.07
C ALA A 153 5.52 3.30 19.49
N LEU A 154 5.32 3.70 18.23
CA LEU A 154 6.04 4.81 17.62
C LEU A 154 5.75 6.12 18.34
N CYS A 155 4.48 6.44 18.60
CA CYS A 155 4.09 7.68 19.27
C CYS A 155 4.59 7.73 20.72
N ARG A 156 4.48 6.63 21.47
CA ARG A 156 4.92 6.55 22.88
C ARG A 156 6.43 6.76 23.02
N LEU A 157 7.20 6.26 22.06
CA LEU A 157 8.65 6.44 22.00
C LEU A 157 9.06 7.69 21.23
N ASP A 158 8.09 8.51 20.81
CA ASP A 158 8.27 9.76 20.07
C ASP A 158 9.08 9.54 18.76
N LEU A 159 8.92 8.38 18.10
CA LEU A 159 9.74 7.98 16.95
C LEU A 159 9.29 8.56 15.60
N LEU A 160 8.30 9.45 15.56
CA LEU A 160 7.82 10.07 14.33
C LEU A 160 8.17 11.55 14.31
N GLU A 161 8.85 12.00 13.26
CA GLU A 161 9.19 13.41 13.06
C GLU A 161 8.70 13.92 11.70
N PRO A 162 8.33 15.21 11.57
CA PRO A 162 7.96 15.79 10.28
C PRO A 162 9.09 15.61 9.26
N LEU A 163 8.74 15.07 8.10
CA LEU A 163 9.67 14.92 6.98
C LEU A 163 9.51 16.10 6.02
N HIS A 164 10.63 16.77 5.74
CA HIS A 164 10.74 17.76 4.69
C HIS A 164 11.74 17.28 3.65
N PHE A 165 11.28 17.06 2.42
CA PHE A 165 12.13 16.64 1.33
C PHE A 165 12.01 17.63 0.17
N ASP A 166 13.13 18.25 -0.19
CA ASP A 166 13.21 19.25 -1.25
C ASP A 166 13.56 18.58 -2.57
N VAL A 167 12.81 18.91 -3.62
CA VAL A 167 12.99 18.41 -4.98
C VAL A 167 13.30 19.57 -5.90
N ASP A 168 14.53 19.63 -6.38
CA ASP A 168 14.97 20.60 -7.38
C ASP A 168 14.21 20.40 -8.70
N GLN A 169 13.70 21.49 -9.25
CA GLN A 169 12.98 21.50 -10.52
C GLN A 169 13.90 21.97 -11.66
N PRO A 170 13.62 21.58 -12.92
CA PRO A 170 14.40 22.02 -14.08
C PRO A 170 14.44 23.54 -14.29
N ASP A 171 13.44 24.27 -13.80
CA ASP A 171 13.35 25.73 -13.87
C ASP A 171 14.14 26.46 -12.75
N GLY A 172 14.84 25.70 -11.90
CA GLY A 172 15.61 26.22 -10.77
C GLY A 172 14.77 26.50 -9.52
N SER A 173 13.46 26.23 -9.55
CA SER A 173 12.62 26.27 -8.35
C SER A 173 12.82 25.03 -7.49
N VAL A 174 12.48 25.12 -6.20
CA VAL A 174 12.50 23.99 -5.27
C VAL A 174 11.07 23.68 -4.84
N ARG A 175 10.66 22.43 -5.06
CA ARG A 175 9.36 21.92 -4.61
C ARG A 175 9.56 21.09 -3.35
N ARG A 176 8.90 21.47 -2.26
CA ARG A 176 8.97 20.74 -0.99
C ARG A 176 7.84 19.71 -0.85
N LEU A 177 8.20 18.45 -0.65
CA LEU A 177 7.29 17.42 -0.17
C LEU A 177 7.03 17.66 1.33
N SER A 178 5.77 17.76 1.70
CA SER A 178 5.32 18.06 3.07
C SER A 178 4.06 17.27 3.42
N GLY A 179 3.66 17.29 4.70
CA GLY A 179 2.50 16.54 5.19
C GLY A 179 2.78 15.08 5.55
N TYR A 180 4.06 14.67 5.54
CA TYR A 180 4.52 13.35 5.90
C TYR A 180 5.44 13.39 7.12
N HIS A 181 5.55 12.24 7.78
CA HIS A 181 6.48 12.00 8.88
C HIS A 181 7.36 10.81 8.53
N GLY A 182 8.62 10.88 8.97
CA GLY A 182 9.59 9.80 8.91
C GLY A 182 9.87 9.23 10.30
N ILE A 183 10.67 8.17 10.34
CA ILE A 183 11.21 7.66 11.61
C ILE A 183 12.32 8.59 12.07
N HIS A 184 12.28 9.00 13.34
CA HIS A 184 13.32 9.83 13.94
C HIS A 184 14.57 9.01 14.29
N GLU A 185 15.57 9.06 13.41
CA GLU A 185 16.77 8.19 13.48
C GLU A 185 17.59 8.39 14.75
N GLU A 186 17.87 9.64 15.13
CA GLU A 186 18.66 9.94 16.33
C GLU A 186 17.97 9.42 17.60
N ARG A 187 16.65 9.58 17.69
CA ARG A 187 15.86 9.10 18.81
C ARG A 187 15.78 7.58 18.85
N LEU A 188 15.63 6.94 17.68
CA LEU A 188 15.68 5.48 17.56
C LEU A 188 17.04 4.94 18.05
N ALA A 189 18.15 5.57 17.64
CA ALA A 189 19.50 5.18 18.04
C ALA A 189 19.78 5.41 19.53
N ALA A 190 19.12 6.41 20.12
CA ALA A 190 19.25 6.76 21.55
C ALA A 190 18.33 5.94 22.47
N LEU A 191 17.50 5.02 21.94
CA LEU A 191 16.59 4.24 22.77
C LEU A 191 17.35 3.40 23.82
N PRO A 192 16.86 3.36 25.07
CA PRO A 192 17.43 2.47 26.07
C PRO A 192 17.21 1.01 25.67
N GLY A 193 18.12 0.12 26.08
CA GLY A 193 18.06 -1.30 25.70
C GLY A 193 16.72 -1.99 26.02
N ALA A 194 16.05 -1.60 27.10
CA ALA A 194 14.72 -2.10 27.44
C ALA A 194 13.64 -1.72 26.41
N ALA A 195 13.70 -0.50 25.85
CA ALA A 195 12.77 -0.06 24.80
C ALA A 195 13.05 -0.79 23.48
N VAL A 196 14.33 -1.02 23.16
CA VAL A 196 14.72 -1.83 21.99
C VAL A 196 14.21 -3.27 22.13
N ALA A 197 14.39 -3.89 23.30
CA ALA A 197 13.87 -5.22 23.59
C ALA A 197 12.34 -5.28 23.44
N ALA A 198 11.62 -4.31 23.99
CA ALA A 198 10.16 -4.23 23.85
C ALA A 198 9.70 -4.09 22.39
N LEU A 199 10.38 -3.27 21.57
CA LEU A 199 10.10 -3.16 20.14
C LEU A 199 10.37 -4.46 19.39
N HIS A 200 11.42 -5.19 19.76
CA HIS A 200 11.75 -6.47 19.16
C HIS A 200 10.73 -7.55 19.53
N GLU A 201 10.37 -7.67 20.81
CA GLU A 201 9.37 -8.63 21.31
C GLU A 201 7.99 -8.38 20.70
N ALA A 202 7.61 -7.12 20.49
CA ALA A 202 6.37 -6.75 19.80
C ALA A 202 6.43 -6.87 18.27
N GLY A 203 7.58 -7.27 17.69
CA GLY A 203 7.75 -7.41 16.24
C GLY A 203 7.83 -6.08 15.47
N HIS A 204 8.01 -4.95 16.15
CA HIS A 204 8.00 -3.60 15.58
C HIS A 204 9.37 -3.17 15.02
N TRP A 205 10.46 -3.79 15.48
CA TRP A 205 11.82 -3.43 15.05
C TRP A 205 12.02 -3.53 13.53
N LEU A 206 11.57 -4.65 12.94
CA LEU A 206 11.72 -4.88 11.51
C LEU A 206 10.95 -3.85 10.67
N PRO A 207 9.65 -3.58 10.89
CA PRO A 207 8.93 -2.51 10.21
C PRO A 207 9.61 -1.14 10.34
N ILE A 208 10.10 -0.76 11.52
CA ILE A 208 10.84 0.50 11.70
C ILE A 208 12.07 0.56 10.79
N ALA A 209 12.89 -0.50 10.79
CA ALA A 209 14.08 -0.57 9.96
C ALA A 209 13.74 -0.53 8.46
N MET A 210 12.64 -1.17 8.04
CA MET A 210 12.19 -1.13 6.64
C MET A 210 11.70 0.27 6.24
N ALA A 211 10.98 0.97 7.11
CA ALA A 211 10.56 2.34 6.86
C ALA A 211 11.77 3.27 6.72
N LEU A 212 12.77 3.17 7.59
CA LEU A 212 14.02 3.92 7.46
C LEU A 212 14.78 3.64 6.16
N ALA A 213 15.03 2.35 5.88
CA ALA A 213 15.75 1.96 4.67
C ALA A 213 15.02 2.36 3.38
N SER A 214 13.69 2.54 3.44
CA SER A 214 12.88 2.97 2.30
C SER A 214 13.08 4.44 1.93
N LEU A 215 13.62 5.28 2.81
CA LEU A 215 13.87 6.70 2.52
C LEU A 215 14.85 6.88 1.36
N GLY A 216 15.76 5.92 1.16
CA GLY A 216 16.63 5.86 -0.02
C GLY A 216 15.89 5.68 -1.35
N ARG A 217 14.57 5.45 -1.35
CA ARG A 217 13.71 5.40 -2.55
C ARG A 217 13.14 6.78 -2.94
N LEU A 218 13.29 7.82 -2.10
CA LEU A 218 12.82 9.17 -2.43
C LEU A 218 13.54 9.71 -3.68
N ARG A 219 14.85 9.50 -3.75
CA ARG A 219 15.66 9.87 -4.92
C ARG A 219 15.21 9.14 -6.19
N ASP A 220 14.97 7.84 -6.10
CA ASP A 220 14.45 7.06 -7.23
C ASP A 220 13.12 7.61 -7.73
N LEU A 221 12.25 8.10 -6.84
CA LEU A 221 10.98 8.70 -7.19
C LEU A 221 11.17 10.03 -7.95
N VAL A 222 12.14 10.86 -7.57
CA VAL A 222 12.53 12.07 -8.31
C VAL A 222 13.04 11.73 -9.71
N GLU A 223 13.95 10.77 -9.81
CA GLU A 223 14.50 10.31 -11.10
C GLU A 223 13.40 9.71 -12.00
N ARG A 224 12.39 9.09 -11.40
CA ARG A 224 11.24 8.53 -12.11
C ARG A 224 10.28 9.60 -12.62
N GLU A 225 10.02 10.64 -11.83
CA GLU A 225 9.25 11.79 -12.28
C GLU A 225 9.95 12.50 -13.46
N ALA A 226 11.25 12.73 -13.36
CA ALA A 226 12.03 13.38 -14.42
C ALA A 226 11.94 12.62 -15.75
N ARG A 227 12.01 11.29 -15.73
CA ARG A 227 11.86 10.43 -16.92
C ARG A 227 10.47 10.45 -17.56
N GLN A 228 9.42 10.81 -16.82
CA GLN A 228 8.06 10.88 -17.37
C GLN A 228 7.70 12.27 -17.90
N ARG A 229 8.45 13.31 -17.48
CA ARG A 229 8.27 14.69 -17.95
C ARG A 229 9.10 15.03 -19.20
N GLY A 230 10.19 14.29 -19.45
CA GLY A 230 11.03 14.41 -20.65
C GLY A 230 10.57 13.47 -21.76
#